data_AF-A0A314V0N1-F1
#
_entry.id   AF-A0A314V0N1-F1
#
_cell.length_a   1.000
_cell.length_b   1.000
_cell.length_c   1.000
_cell.angle_alpha   90.00
_cell.angle_beta   90.00
_cell.angle_gamma   90.00
#
_symmetry.space_group_name_H-M   'P 1'
#
loop_
_entity.id
_entity.type
_entity.pdbx_description
1 polymer ?
#
loop_
_entity_poly.entity_id
_entity_poly.type
_entity_poly.pdbx_seq_one_letter_code
_entity_poly.pdbx_strand_id
1 'polypeptide(L)'
;MTDEGKLESRPSQEGLDVTMLTISMTLLKKLLFLFPLKVTNQLPEKDDVEYFGLNTELTEIFLYLSKWICPPAILLEKVLEFLENSLLRKVCPDTHIGKAWEKREKREKREKREKQEKEKQAKPLISLLPFVPKLVSQVPDDWKSRLLQAFTEAFKDCNHDSALKLACLSIMEEMLVPRQDVMYLDPSVPEILDFQIAWIRELPMLLILMGAKNPSCSQVVLRLLLRLGQRSLMNSSFAWEYDNMQFSLQPFFSNQNYGDRSYIPFVKLPRDSQELSLCCLFYFSHLDSLLLKAIADCCLCPHLEHHVLFRIIEVLHSSYKSGHIQIADHISFLITLLSSFSVFPEEIYPVIESDVIILNRKALKSLTRIVQSCLSEMGDNSLVFQMLEKVILEQMSQIPPLDNVCAMLRMLITLDSKSTIISQQAFISLGNILPWYLIDIVHCTAEEDKKVPGSICSSACCYYLTPCFVLFDKSHELLNVVLKTLRSWITKSSLACLTPDQTRYTTEISSRVDAVVSLLQLMRKDDKIWQIVSSFKAEIDCILESIIVLQSSKEISMTIEERHMVQCALGRLRTLRSGKQSV
;
A
#
# COMPACT_ATOMS: atom_id res chain seq x y z
N MET A 1 -9.37 19.18 72.68
CA MET A 1 -8.33 18.16 72.89
C MET A 1 -7.56 18.11 71.60
N THR A 2 -6.73 19.11 71.27
CA THR A 2 -5.42 19.46 71.86
C THR A 2 -4.47 18.27 71.94
N ASP A 3 -3.51 18.24 71.01
CA ASP A 3 -2.07 17.96 71.21
C ASP A 3 -1.39 18.19 69.84
N GLU A 4 -0.80 19.34 69.55
CA GLU A 4 0.57 19.78 69.88
C GLU A 4 1.68 18.74 69.63
N GLY A 5 2.65 19.13 68.79
CA GLY A 5 4.05 18.84 69.07
C GLY A 5 4.79 17.88 68.13
N LYS A 6 5.15 18.35 66.93
CA LYS A 6 6.53 18.19 66.40
C LYS A 6 6.78 19.12 65.21
N LEU A 7 7.30 20.30 65.53
CA LEU A 7 8.02 21.17 64.62
C LEU A 7 9.31 20.46 64.21
N GLU A 8 9.34 19.88 63.01
CA GLU A 8 10.62 19.62 62.33
C GLU A 8 11.17 20.95 61.83
N SER A 9 12.36 21.26 62.33
CA SER A 9 13.16 22.44 62.04
C SER A 9 13.37 22.64 60.54
N ARG A 10 12.95 23.80 60.03
CA ARG A 10 13.48 24.37 58.80
C ARG A 10 15.01 24.47 58.91
N PRO A 11 15.80 23.98 57.96
CA PRO A 11 17.19 24.43 57.85
C PRO A 11 17.14 25.90 57.42
N SER A 12 17.74 26.78 58.23
CA SER A 12 18.03 28.16 57.87
C SER A 12 18.98 28.18 56.68
N GLN A 13 18.44 28.36 55.48
CA GLN A 13 19.18 28.30 54.20
C GLN A 13 19.05 29.62 53.40
N GLU A 14 18.76 30.74 54.05
CA GLU A 14 18.51 32.03 53.38
C GLU A 14 19.76 32.86 53.04
N GLY A 15 20.98 32.39 53.40
CA GLY A 15 22.21 33.17 53.18
C GLY A 15 23.16 32.64 52.09
N LEU A 16 23.24 31.31 51.92
CA LEU A 16 24.20 30.68 51.01
C LEU A 16 23.68 30.55 49.57
N ASP A 17 22.37 30.44 49.39
CA ASP A 17 21.77 30.18 48.08
C ASP A 17 21.79 31.42 47.18
N VAL A 18 21.51 32.60 47.77
CA VAL A 18 21.55 33.88 47.05
C VAL A 18 22.97 34.27 46.68
N THR A 19 23.96 34.05 47.56
CA THR A 19 25.37 34.35 47.29
C THR A 19 25.98 33.41 46.26
N MET A 20 25.65 32.12 46.27
CA MET A 20 26.02 31.16 45.22
C MET A 20 25.42 31.52 43.87
N LEU A 21 24.14 31.90 43.80
CA LEU A 21 23.49 32.42 42.60
C LEU A 21 24.15 33.70 42.08
N THR A 22 24.54 34.60 42.99
CA THR A 22 25.17 35.88 42.64
C THR A 22 26.59 35.68 42.09
N ILE A 23 27.39 34.82 42.73
CA ILE A 23 28.75 34.47 42.29
C ILE A 23 28.72 33.72 40.95
N SER A 24 27.80 32.76 40.82
CA SER A 24 27.53 32.05 39.57
C SER A 24 27.15 33.02 38.46
N MET A 25 26.26 33.99 38.71
CA MET A 25 25.91 35.02 37.74
C MET A 25 27.06 35.96 37.36
N THR A 26 27.97 36.32 38.27
CA THR A 26 29.15 37.13 37.93
C THR A 26 30.20 36.37 37.09
N LEU A 27 30.40 35.08 37.36
CA LEU A 27 31.28 34.21 36.56
C LEU A 27 30.67 33.94 35.18
N LEU A 28 29.36 33.65 35.15
CA LEU A 28 28.59 33.53 33.92
C LEU A 28 28.71 34.84 33.11
N LYS A 29 28.51 36.02 33.71
CA LYS A 29 28.64 37.32 33.02
C LYS A 29 30.01 37.51 32.35
N LYS A 30 31.11 37.09 32.98
CA LYS A 30 32.46 37.20 32.39
C LYS A 30 32.67 36.20 31.25
N LEU A 31 32.23 34.96 31.42
CA LEU A 31 32.31 33.91 30.41
C LEU A 31 31.43 34.23 29.19
N LEU A 32 30.22 34.74 29.44
CA LEU A 32 29.22 35.12 28.45
C LEU A 32 29.58 36.41 27.69
N PHE A 33 30.40 37.29 28.27
CA PHE A 33 30.93 38.44 27.53
C PHE A 33 31.82 37.99 26.35
N LEU A 34 32.59 36.92 26.56
CA LEU A 34 33.49 36.30 25.57
C LEU A 34 32.78 35.32 24.63
N PHE A 35 31.47 35.11 24.80
CA PHE A 35 30.67 34.20 23.98
C PHE A 35 30.24 34.84 22.64
N PRO A 36 30.23 34.08 21.53
CA PRO A 36 30.81 32.74 21.38
C PRO A 36 32.35 32.80 21.41
N LEU A 37 32.98 31.78 21.99
CA LEU A 37 34.44 31.67 22.02
C LEU A 37 34.94 31.52 20.59
N LYS A 38 35.78 32.48 20.14
CA LYS A 38 36.42 32.48 18.81
C LYS A 38 37.92 32.23 18.95
N VAL A 39 38.49 31.55 17.96
CA VAL A 39 39.95 31.42 17.82
C VAL A 39 40.53 32.80 17.50
N THR A 40 41.31 33.38 18.42
CA THR A 40 42.20 34.49 18.07
C THR A 40 43.29 33.97 17.14
N ASN A 41 43.15 34.23 15.84
CA ASN A 41 44.10 34.05 14.73
C ASN A 41 45.47 33.45 15.14
N GLN A 42 45.62 32.11 15.20
CA GLN A 42 46.90 31.37 15.01
C GLN A 42 46.93 29.85 15.35
N LEU A 43 45.83 29.11 15.50
CA LEU A 43 45.88 27.65 15.75
C LEU A 43 45.08 26.80 14.73
N PRO A 44 45.40 25.49 14.58
CA PRO A 44 44.96 24.64 13.47
C PRO A 44 43.48 24.22 13.55
N GLU A 45 42.87 23.93 12.39
CA GLU A 45 41.46 23.50 12.14
C GLU A 45 40.89 22.43 13.10
N LYS A 46 41.74 21.72 13.86
CA LYS A 46 41.32 20.69 14.81
C LYS A 46 40.65 21.28 16.06
N ASP A 47 40.99 22.52 16.40
CA ASP A 47 40.51 23.18 17.63
C ASP A 47 39.09 23.77 17.44
N ASP A 48 38.68 24.07 16.20
CA ASP A 48 37.38 24.67 15.87
C ASP A 48 36.20 23.79 16.29
N VAL A 49 36.34 22.46 16.18
CA VAL A 49 35.31 21.49 16.60
C VAL A 49 35.20 21.43 18.14
N GLU A 50 36.31 21.59 18.85
CA GLU A 50 36.33 21.59 20.33
C GLU A 50 35.72 22.88 20.88
N TYR A 51 36.04 24.04 20.28
CA TYR A 51 35.39 25.31 20.60
C TYR A 51 33.90 25.32 20.26
N PHE A 52 33.51 24.69 19.14
CA PHE A 52 32.09 24.51 18.81
C PHE A 52 31.36 23.66 19.86
N GLY A 53 31.95 22.54 20.28
CA GLY A 53 31.41 21.71 21.36
C GLY A 53 31.25 22.49 22.66
N LEU A 54 32.28 23.25 23.06
CA LEU A 54 32.23 24.04 24.29
C LEU A 54 31.22 25.20 24.22
N ASN A 55 31.14 25.90 23.09
CA ASN A 55 30.12 26.92 22.85
C ASN A 55 28.70 26.32 22.88
N THR A 56 28.53 25.08 22.42
CA THR A 56 27.26 24.34 22.51
C THR A 56 26.90 24.05 23.97
N GLU A 57 27.83 23.52 24.76
CA GLU A 57 27.60 23.25 26.19
C GLU A 57 27.27 24.54 26.97
N LEU A 58 27.97 25.64 26.69
CA LEU A 58 27.66 26.94 27.29
C LEU A 58 26.27 27.45 26.89
N THR A 59 25.88 27.23 25.64
CA THR A 59 24.54 27.57 25.16
C THR A 59 23.48 26.74 25.86
N GLU A 60 23.70 25.43 26.00
CA GLU A 60 22.79 24.52 26.70
C GLU A 60 22.61 24.92 28.17
N ILE A 61 23.70 25.18 28.90
CA ILE A 61 23.67 25.67 30.28
C ILE A 61 22.89 26.97 30.36
N PHE A 62 23.15 27.92 29.46
CA PHE A 62 22.43 29.18 29.42
C PHE A 62 20.92 28.98 29.19
N LEU A 63 20.53 28.12 28.26
CA LEU A 63 19.13 27.83 27.94
C LEU A 63 18.39 27.05 29.04
N TYR A 64 19.11 26.29 29.87
CA TYR A 64 18.53 25.72 31.10
C TYR A 64 18.33 26.79 32.17
N LEU A 65 19.32 27.65 32.40
CA LEU A 65 19.25 28.71 33.39
C LEU A 65 18.21 29.78 33.05
N SER A 66 18.00 30.07 31.76
CA SER A 66 16.98 31.01 31.30
C SER A 66 15.55 30.58 31.61
N LYS A 67 15.33 29.29 31.95
CA LYS A 67 14.03 28.81 32.47
C LYS A 67 13.74 29.32 33.88
N TRP A 68 14.77 29.67 34.64
CA TRP A 68 14.69 30.06 36.05
C TRP A 68 15.02 31.54 36.29
N ILE A 69 15.70 32.18 35.33
CA ILE A 69 16.22 33.55 35.44
C ILE A 69 15.87 34.29 34.14
N CYS A 70 15.49 35.58 34.21
CA CYS A 70 15.39 36.44 33.02
C CYS A 70 16.79 36.91 32.60
N PRO A 71 17.38 36.40 31.50
CA PRO A 71 18.71 36.80 31.09
C PRO A 71 18.73 38.20 30.47
N PRO A 72 19.88 38.90 30.45
CA PRO A 72 20.03 40.15 29.70
C PRO A 72 19.74 39.97 28.20
N ALA A 73 18.99 40.90 27.59
CA ALA A 73 18.58 40.83 26.18
C ALA A 73 19.77 40.67 25.21
N ILE A 74 20.86 41.42 25.42
CA ILE A 74 22.09 41.38 24.62
C ILE A 74 22.69 39.97 24.56
N LEU A 75 22.57 39.23 25.66
CA LEU A 75 23.11 37.88 25.74
C LEU A 75 22.21 36.86 25.06
N LEU A 76 20.90 37.04 25.18
CA LEU A 76 19.94 36.24 24.43
C LEU A 76 20.19 36.40 22.94
N GLU A 77 20.39 37.61 22.44
CA GLU A 77 20.72 37.88 21.02
C GLU A 77 21.97 37.11 20.56
N LYS A 78 23.07 37.14 21.33
CA LYS A 78 24.30 36.40 21.01
C LYS A 78 24.08 34.88 20.98
N VAL A 79 23.25 34.36 21.87
CA VAL A 79 22.91 32.93 21.92
C VAL A 79 22.03 32.53 20.75
N LEU A 80 21.05 33.37 20.39
CA LEU A 80 20.21 33.15 19.21
C LEU A 80 21.02 33.20 17.91
N GLU A 81 21.96 34.16 17.79
CA GLU A 81 22.87 34.26 16.65
C GLU A 81 23.79 33.02 16.56
N PHE A 82 24.31 32.54 17.68
CA PHE A 82 25.10 31.30 17.70
C PHE A 82 24.25 30.10 17.29
N LEU A 83 23.01 29.97 17.79
CA LEU A 83 22.10 28.88 17.46
C LEU A 83 21.73 28.87 15.97
N GLU A 84 21.38 30.03 15.41
CA GLU A 84 21.09 30.21 13.98
C GLU A 84 22.30 29.80 13.13
N ASN A 85 23.50 30.30 13.46
CA ASN A 85 24.73 29.95 12.73
C ASN A 85 25.10 28.47 12.86
N SER A 86 24.82 27.86 14.02
CA SER A 86 25.05 26.44 14.27
C SER A 86 24.11 25.57 13.43
N LEU A 87 22.83 25.93 13.35
CA LEU A 87 21.82 25.25 12.54
C LEU A 87 22.13 25.38 11.04
N LEU A 88 22.48 26.58 10.58
CA LEU A 88 22.88 26.83 9.20
C LEU A 88 24.27 26.25 8.86
N ARG A 89 24.97 25.65 9.83
CA ARG A 89 26.37 25.19 9.71
C ARG A 89 27.29 26.27 9.15
N LYS A 90 27.02 27.53 9.47
CA LYS A 90 27.82 28.72 9.09
C LYS A 90 28.97 28.99 10.05
N VAL A 91 29.33 28.03 10.90
CA VAL A 91 30.40 28.23 11.88
C VAL A 91 31.74 28.28 11.12
N CYS A 92 32.23 29.52 10.99
CA CYS A 92 33.39 30.04 10.25
C CYS A 92 33.22 30.25 8.72
N PRO A 93 32.72 31.42 8.28
CA PRO A 93 33.20 32.02 7.05
C PRO A 93 34.63 32.56 7.28
N ASP A 94 35.47 32.52 6.24
CA ASP A 94 36.78 33.17 6.14
C ASP A 94 38.03 32.35 6.51
N THR A 95 38.29 31.23 5.81
CA THR A 95 39.69 30.86 5.47
C THR A 95 39.81 30.07 4.16
N HIS A 96 39.23 30.54 3.05
CA HIS A 96 39.53 29.95 1.74
C HIS A 96 39.91 30.98 0.67
N ILE A 97 40.96 31.74 0.96
CA ILE A 97 41.82 32.32 -0.08
C ILE A 97 43.21 31.70 0.10
N GLY A 98 43.47 30.59 -0.59
CA GLY A 98 44.76 29.94 -0.46
C GLY A 98 44.90 28.59 -1.13
N LYS A 99 45.11 28.62 -2.45
CA LYS A 99 45.77 27.60 -3.28
C LYS A 99 44.93 26.38 -3.70
N ALA A 100 44.52 26.47 -4.96
CA ALA A 100 44.45 25.35 -5.90
C ALA A 100 45.71 24.47 -5.84
N TRP A 101 45.61 23.24 -6.39
CA TRP A 101 46.63 22.18 -6.54
C TRP A 101 46.50 20.99 -5.55
N GLU A 102 45.57 20.08 -5.86
CA GLU A 102 45.86 18.67 -6.23
C GLU A 102 44.54 17.91 -6.45
N LYS A 103 44.36 17.42 -7.68
CA LYS A 103 43.11 16.87 -8.22
C LYS A 103 43.03 15.35 -8.04
N ARG A 104 41.78 14.90 -7.87
CA ARG A 104 41.21 13.54 -7.98
C ARG A 104 41.41 12.56 -6.83
N GLU A 105 42.59 12.36 -6.26
CA GLU A 105 42.74 11.44 -5.09
C GLU A 105 42.29 12.07 -3.76
N LYS A 106 42.20 13.41 -3.73
CA LYS A 106 41.69 14.19 -2.59
C LYS A 106 40.17 14.29 -2.55
N ARG A 107 39.41 13.90 -3.58
CA ARG A 107 37.95 14.08 -3.60
C ARG A 107 37.25 13.10 -2.65
N GLU A 108 37.56 11.81 -2.72
CA GLU A 108 37.05 10.82 -1.76
C GLU A 108 37.56 11.07 -0.33
N LYS A 109 38.84 11.47 -0.17
CA LYS A 109 39.39 11.80 1.16
C LYS A 109 38.77 13.09 1.72
N ARG A 110 38.42 14.08 0.89
CA ARG A 110 37.68 15.29 1.29
C ARG A 110 36.24 14.97 1.62
N GLU A 111 35.54 14.21 0.79
CA GLU A 111 34.17 13.76 1.04
C GLU A 111 34.07 12.92 2.32
N LYS A 112 35.05 12.04 2.59
CA LYS A 112 35.14 11.29 3.86
C LYS A 112 35.45 12.20 5.06
N ARG A 113 36.31 13.20 4.93
CA ARG A 113 36.63 14.17 5.99
C ARG A 113 35.45 15.09 6.32
N GLU A 114 34.83 15.67 5.29
CA GLU A 114 33.62 16.49 5.43
C GLU A 114 32.47 15.71 6.05
N LYS A 115 32.28 14.44 5.67
CA LYS A 115 31.26 13.56 6.29
C LYS A 115 31.55 13.30 7.77
N GLN A 116 32.82 13.05 8.11
CA GLN A 116 33.25 12.80 9.50
C GLN A 116 33.17 14.07 10.37
N GLU A 117 33.43 15.24 9.80
CA GLU A 117 33.29 16.53 10.47
C GLU A 117 31.83 16.92 10.70
N LYS A 118 30.98 16.74 9.68
CA LYS A 118 29.51 16.91 9.81
C LYS A 118 28.92 16.00 10.88
N GLU A 119 29.42 14.78 11.02
CA GLU A 119 28.96 13.84 12.05
C GLU A 119 29.46 14.23 13.46
N LYS A 120 30.68 14.77 13.58
CA LYS A 120 31.19 15.31 14.85
C LYS A 120 30.42 16.55 15.32
N GLN A 121 30.07 17.44 14.39
CA GLN A 121 29.26 18.63 14.68
C GLN A 121 27.78 18.32 14.93
N ALA A 122 27.27 17.17 14.45
CA ALA A 122 25.88 16.77 14.67
C ALA A 122 25.57 16.47 16.13
N LYS A 123 26.51 15.89 16.90
CA LYS A 123 26.27 15.51 18.31
C LYS A 123 25.99 16.72 19.22
N PRO A 124 26.83 17.78 19.23
CA PRO A 124 26.52 18.98 19.99
C PRO A 124 25.20 19.63 19.54
N LEU A 125 24.95 19.70 18.22
CA LEU A 125 23.73 20.33 17.71
C LEU A 125 22.44 19.63 18.20
N ILE A 126 22.45 18.30 18.33
CA ILE A 126 21.31 17.53 18.84
C ILE A 126 20.92 17.95 20.27
N SER A 127 21.86 18.37 21.13
CA SER A 127 21.52 18.79 22.50
C SER A 127 20.83 20.15 22.55
N LEU A 128 21.00 20.99 21.53
CA LEU A 128 20.37 22.31 21.44
C LEU A 128 18.95 22.28 20.84
N LEU A 129 18.65 21.29 20.00
CA LEU A 129 17.36 21.17 19.32
C LEU A 129 16.12 21.17 20.27
N PRO A 130 16.13 20.50 21.44
CA PRO A 130 15.01 20.53 22.40
C PRO A 130 14.61 21.90 22.92
N PHE A 131 15.46 22.92 22.77
CA PHE A 131 15.13 24.28 23.22
C PHE A 131 14.43 25.12 22.14
N VAL A 132 14.48 24.70 20.87
CA VAL A 132 13.93 25.45 19.73
C VAL A 132 12.44 25.75 19.89
N PRO A 133 11.54 24.79 20.23
CA PRO A 133 10.10 25.08 20.34
C PRO A 133 9.79 26.20 21.34
N LYS A 134 10.44 26.13 22.52
CA LYS A 134 10.25 27.14 23.58
C LYS A 134 10.83 28.48 23.17
N LEU A 135 12.01 28.52 22.55
CA LEU A 135 12.62 29.77 22.08
C LEU A 135 11.72 30.46 21.06
N VAL A 136 11.24 29.74 20.06
CA VAL A 136 10.34 30.25 19.02
C VAL A 136 9.05 30.86 19.60
N SER A 137 8.55 30.34 20.74
CA SER A 137 7.37 30.91 21.41
C SER A 137 7.64 32.18 22.24
N GLN A 138 8.90 32.49 22.55
CA GLN A 138 9.29 33.55 23.49
C GLN A 138 10.01 34.73 22.82
N VAL A 139 10.61 34.52 21.66
CA VAL A 139 11.39 35.54 20.95
C VAL A 139 10.48 36.42 20.08
N PRO A 140 10.89 37.66 19.75
CA PRO A 140 10.16 38.51 18.82
C PRO A 140 10.14 37.92 17.39
N ASP A 141 9.20 38.39 16.55
CA ASP A 141 8.89 37.78 15.25
C ASP A 141 10.07 37.75 14.25
N ASP A 142 10.97 38.73 14.32
CA ASP A 142 12.19 38.81 13.50
C ASP A 142 13.17 37.67 13.82
N TRP A 143 13.37 37.35 15.09
CA TRP A 143 14.15 36.20 15.51
C TRP A 143 13.41 34.88 15.28
N LYS A 144 12.09 34.89 15.41
CA LYS A 144 11.25 33.71 15.20
C LYS A 144 11.40 33.17 13.77
N SER A 145 11.26 34.03 12.77
CA SER A 145 11.41 33.69 11.36
C SER A 145 12.83 33.19 11.03
N ARG A 146 13.87 33.87 11.53
CA ARG A 146 15.28 33.46 11.36
C ARG A 146 15.58 32.08 11.94
N LEU A 147 15.11 31.80 13.15
CA LEU A 147 15.31 30.50 13.80
C LEU A 147 14.57 29.39 13.07
N LEU A 148 13.33 29.62 12.64
CA LEU A 148 12.54 28.66 11.87
C LEU A 148 13.17 28.38 10.51
N GLN A 149 13.69 29.41 9.84
CA GLN A 149 14.44 29.25 8.59
C GLN A 149 15.70 28.43 8.82
N ALA A 150 16.53 28.77 9.82
CA ALA A 150 17.74 28.03 10.14
C ALA A 150 17.47 26.57 10.49
N PHE A 151 16.42 26.30 11.28
CA PHE A 151 15.98 24.95 11.60
C PHE A 151 15.52 24.18 10.35
N THR A 152 14.77 24.83 9.46
CA THR A 152 14.26 24.22 8.22
C THR A 152 15.40 23.85 7.28
N GLU A 153 16.36 24.74 7.09
CA GLU A 153 17.56 24.46 6.28
C GLU A 153 18.41 23.35 6.93
N ALA A 154 18.60 23.38 8.25
CA ALA A 154 19.28 22.31 8.97
C ALA A 154 18.61 20.95 8.75
N PHE A 155 17.27 20.90 8.77
CA PHE A 155 16.48 19.71 8.48
C PHE A 155 16.64 19.25 7.02
N LYS A 156 16.62 20.16 6.04
CA LYS A 156 16.77 19.82 4.61
C LYS A 156 18.18 19.30 4.30
N ASP A 157 19.21 19.92 4.87
CA ASP A 157 20.62 19.62 4.60
C ASP A 157 21.16 18.39 5.34
N CYS A 158 20.44 17.85 6.32
CA CYS A 158 20.91 16.68 7.05
C CYS A 158 20.60 15.36 6.32
N ASN A 159 21.58 14.44 6.37
CA ASN A 159 21.44 13.12 5.76
C ASN A 159 20.21 12.42 6.37
N HIS A 160 19.42 11.78 5.52
CA HIS A 160 18.14 11.19 5.91
C HIS A 160 18.29 10.08 6.96
N ASP A 161 19.46 9.43 7.02
CA ASP A 161 19.86 8.42 8.01
C ASP A 161 20.52 8.98 9.28
N SER A 162 20.68 10.30 9.39
CA SER A 162 21.41 10.89 10.52
C SER A 162 20.57 10.97 11.80
N ALA A 163 21.21 10.82 12.95
CA ALA A 163 20.59 11.08 14.26
C ALA A 163 20.04 12.51 14.37
N LEU A 164 20.67 13.47 13.68
CA LEU A 164 20.19 14.85 13.60
C LEU A 164 18.83 14.94 12.90
N LYS A 165 18.60 14.19 11.81
CA LYS A 165 17.32 14.16 11.11
C LYS A 165 16.20 13.64 12.03
N LEU A 166 16.47 12.57 12.80
CA LEU A 166 15.54 12.02 13.79
C LEU A 166 15.24 13.00 14.93
N ALA A 167 16.26 13.70 15.42
CA ALA A 167 16.10 14.74 16.43
C ALA A 167 15.23 15.88 15.88
N CYS A 168 15.49 16.37 14.66
CA CYS A 168 14.65 17.38 14.01
C CYS A 168 13.20 16.92 13.88
N LEU A 169 12.94 15.68 13.44
CA LEU A 169 11.57 15.12 13.35
C LEU A 169 10.86 15.10 14.70
N SER A 170 11.58 14.77 15.77
CA SER A 170 11.02 14.77 17.14
C SER A 170 10.64 16.18 17.60
N ILE A 171 11.45 17.18 17.23
CA ILE A 171 11.17 18.59 17.54
C ILE A 171 10.05 19.15 16.65
N MET A 172 9.98 18.75 15.38
CA MET A 172 8.86 19.07 14.49
C MET A 172 7.55 18.50 15.03
N GLU A 173 7.56 17.28 15.58
CA GLU A 173 6.39 16.70 16.24
C GLU A 173 5.90 17.57 17.39
N GLU A 174 6.80 18.08 18.25
CA GLU A 174 6.44 18.98 19.35
C GLU A 174 5.86 20.31 18.87
N MET A 175 6.41 20.89 17.80
CA MET A 175 5.98 22.19 17.27
C MET A 175 4.70 22.12 16.43
N LEU A 176 4.48 21.03 15.68
CA LEU A 176 3.31 20.83 14.84
C LEU A 176 2.13 20.25 15.63
N VAL A 177 2.40 19.37 16.59
CA VAL A 177 1.38 18.68 17.41
C VAL A 177 1.73 18.81 18.90
N PRO A 178 1.58 20.01 19.50
CA PRO A 178 1.90 20.22 20.91
C PRO A 178 1.05 19.31 21.81
N ARG A 179 1.70 18.75 22.85
CA ARG A 179 1.06 17.82 23.81
C ARG A 179 0.19 18.54 24.86
N GLN A 180 0.35 19.85 25.00
CA GLN A 180 -0.38 20.73 25.91
C GLN A 180 -1.07 21.83 25.09
N ASP A 181 -2.04 22.55 25.64
CA ASP A 181 -2.72 23.71 24.97
C ASP A 181 -1.77 24.90 24.69
N VAL A 182 -0.45 24.69 24.76
CA VAL A 182 0.58 25.65 24.41
C VAL A 182 0.75 25.65 22.89
N MET A 183 0.26 26.70 22.25
CA MET A 183 0.53 27.00 20.84
C MET A 183 1.96 27.55 20.71
N TYR A 184 2.90 26.73 20.23
CA TYR A 184 4.26 27.22 19.94
C TYR A 184 4.32 28.08 18.67
N LEU A 185 3.48 27.74 17.69
CA LEU A 185 3.42 28.35 16.37
C LEU A 185 1.99 28.81 16.11
N ASP A 186 1.82 30.09 15.80
CA ASP A 186 0.52 30.66 15.46
C ASP A 186 0.29 30.48 13.94
N PRO A 187 -0.67 29.64 13.52
CA PRO A 187 -0.94 29.38 12.11
C PRO A 187 -1.60 30.59 11.41
N SER A 188 -2.01 31.63 12.14
CA SER A 188 -2.55 32.86 11.55
C SER A 188 -1.47 33.74 10.91
N VAL A 189 -0.19 33.52 11.25
CA VAL A 189 0.95 34.23 10.68
C VAL A 189 1.44 33.48 9.43
N PRO A 190 1.33 34.06 8.21
CA PRO A 190 1.65 33.36 6.96
C PRO A 190 3.09 32.82 6.90
N GLU A 191 4.05 33.61 7.36
CA GLU A 191 5.48 33.24 7.35
C GLU A 191 5.77 31.99 8.19
N ILE A 192 5.07 31.84 9.33
CA ILE A 192 5.21 30.67 10.20
C ILE A 192 4.55 29.46 9.56
N LEU A 193 3.38 29.66 8.98
CA LEU A 193 2.63 28.62 8.29
C LEU A 193 3.45 28.03 7.13
N ASP A 194 4.16 28.85 6.36
CA ASP A 194 5.00 28.38 5.24
C ASP A 194 6.07 27.37 5.68
N PHE A 195 6.70 27.56 6.86
CA PHE A 195 7.65 26.59 7.40
C PHE A 195 6.97 25.28 7.80
N GLN A 196 5.80 25.36 8.45
CA GLN A 196 5.02 24.18 8.84
C GLN A 196 4.57 23.37 7.61
N ILE A 197 4.10 24.06 6.56
CA ILE A 197 3.75 23.46 5.27
C ILE A 197 4.96 22.78 4.64
N ALA A 198 6.11 23.47 4.57
CA ALA A 198 7.34 22.91 4.01
C ALA A 198 7.74 21.63 4.73
N TRP A 199 7.62 21.59 6.06
CA TRP A 199 7.92 20.41 6.86
C TRP A 199 7.00 19.23 6.57
N ILE A 200 5.68 19.48 6.49
CA ILE A 200 4.68 18.45 6.21
C ILE A 200 4.94 17.83 4.84
N ARG A 201 5.21 18.64 3.81
CA ARG A 201 5.45 18.19 2.44
C ARG A 201 6.71 17.34 2.26
N GLU A 202 7.68 17.44 3.17
CA GLU A 202 8.91 16.63 3.14
C GLU A 202 8.69 15.20 3.70
N LEU A 203 7.66 14.97 4.51
CA LEU A 203 7.45 13.68 5.19
C LEU A 203 7.23 12.50 4.22
N PRO A 204 6.41 12.60 3.14
CA PRO A 204 6.25 11.54 2.16
C PRO A 204 7.57 11.16 1.47
N MET A 205 8.38 12.17 1.14
CA MET A 205 9.68 11.94 0.48
C MET A 205 10.64 11.17 1.38
N LEU A 206 10.63 11.45 2.69
CA LEU A 206 11.41 10.65 3.65
C LEU A 206 10.94 9.19 3.68
N LEU A 207 9.64 8.91 3.63
CA LEU A 207 9.16 7.52 3.59
C LEU A 207 9.59 6.78 2.32
N ILE A 208 9.61 7.46 1.18
CA ILE A 208 10.03 6.87 -0.10
C ILE A 208 11.55 6.58 -0.10
N LEU A 209 12.35 7.54 0.36
CA LEU A 209 13.82 7.44 0.34
C LEU A 209 14.34 6.47 1.41
N MET A 210 13.73 6.48 2.61
CA MET A 210 14.15 5.71 3.77
C MET A 210 13.54 4.32 3.80
N GLY A 211 12.25 4.19 3.44
CA GLY A 211 11.51 2.93 3.36
C GLY A 211 11.95 1.90 4.40
N ALA A 212 12.41 0.75 3.91
CA ALA A 212 12.96 -0.33 4.74
C ALA A 212 14.44 -0.19 5.09
N LYS A 213 15.18 0.76 4.48
CA LYS A 213 16.60 0.98 4.76
C LYS A 213 16.81 1.46 6.20
N ASN A 214 15.87 2.22 6.73
CA ASN A 214 15.88 2.68 8.11
C ASN A 214 14.47 2.63 8.73
N PRO A 215 14.08 1.46 9.26
CA PRO A 215 12.74 1.28 9.82
C PRO A 215 12.43 2.22 10.99
N SER A 216 13.45 2.62 11.76
CA SER A 216 13.28 3.53 12.89
C SER A 216 12.89 4.94 12.44
N CYS A 217 13.52 5.46 11.38
CA CYS A 217 13.18 6.75 10.80
C CYS A 217 11.77 6.73 10.20
N SER A 218 11.46 5.70 9.39
CA SER A 218 10.14 5.52 8.81
C SER A 218 9.05 5.43 9.89
N GLN A 219 9.31 4.75 11.01
CA GLN A 219 8.36 4.67 12.13
C GLN A 219 8.12 6.03 12.80
N VAL A 220 9.15 6.86 13.00
CA VAL A 220 8.98 8.22 13.55
C VAL A 220 8.17 9.09 12.59
N VAL A 221 8.47 9.05 11.29
CA VAL A 221 7.73 9.81 10.28
C VAL A 221 6.25 9.38 10.23
N LEU A 222 5.96 8.07 10.27
CA LEU A 222 4.59 7.56 10.29
C LEU A 222 3.82 7.95 11.55
N ARG A 223 4.47 7.96 12.73
CA ARG A 223 3.84 8.44 13.97
C ARG A 223 3.52 9.93 13.90
N LEU A 224 4.42 10.73 13.33
CA LEU A 224 4.18 12.15 13.11
C LEU A 224 3.00 12.37 12.15
N LEU A 225 2.97 11.66 11.01
CA LEU A 225 1.85 11.72 10.07
C LEU A 225 0.53 11.33 10.73
N LEU A 226 0.50 10.24 11.51
CA LEU A 226 -0.69 9.82 12.22
C LEU A 226 -1.19 10.91 13.19
N ARG A 227 -0.30 11.53 13.95
CA ARG A 227 -0.65 12.62 14.88
C ARG A 227 -1.13 13.86 14.13
N LEU A 228 -0.53 14.18 12.99
CA LEU A 228 -0.98 15.26 12.12
C LEU A 228 -2.40 15.00 11.61
N GLY A 229 -2.69 13.81 11.11
CA GLY A 229 -4.03 13.42 10.68
C GLY A 229 -5.06 13.47 11.81
N GLN A 230 -4.70 13.04 13.02
CA GLN A 230 -5.58 13.13 14.20
C GLN A 230 -5.91 14.58 14.61
N ARG A 231 -5.00 15.52 14.36
CA ARG A 231 -5.15 16.93 14.70
C ARG A 231 -5.65 17.79 13.55
N SER A 232 -5.59 17.31 12.31
CA SER A 232 -5.96 18.05 11.11
C SER A 232 -7.41 18.54 11.16
N LEU A 233 -8.30 17.76 11.78
CA LEU A 233 -9.70 18.13 12.03
C LEU A 233 -9.89 19.46 12.76
N MET A 234 -8.87 19.92 13.51
CA MET A 234 -8.91 21.15 14.31
C MET A 234 -8.23 22.35 13.61
N ASN A 235 -7.54 22.14 12.49
CA ASN A 235 -6.83 23.19 11.75
C ASN A 235 -7.03 23.01 10.23
N SER A 236 -7.82 23.91 9.63
CA SER A 236 -8.20 23.83 8.22
C SER A 236 -7.01 23.86 7.25
N SER A 237 -5.95 24.59 7.57
CA SER A 237 -4.75 24.67 6.73
C SER A 237 -3.96 23.36 6.76
N PHE A 238 -3.88 22.72 7.92
CA PHE A 238 -3.21 21.42 8.05
C PHE A 238 -4.04 20.28 7.48
N ALA A 239 -5.37 20.32 7.57
CA ALA A 239 -6.24 19.37 6.86
C ALA A 239 -5.97 19.41 5.35
N TRP A 240 -5.90 20.62 4.77
CA TRP A 240 -5.64 20.78 3.35
C TRP A 240 -4.26 20.23 2.93
N GLU A 241 -3.20 20.56 3.67
CA GLU A 241 -1.86 20.02 3.39
C GLU A 241 -1.76 18.53 3.62
N TYR A 242 -2.46 18.01 4.64
CA TYR A 242 -2.52 16.58 4.88
C TYR A 242 -3.15 15.89 3.67
N ASP A 243 -4.32 16.34 3.21
CA ASP A 243 -4.97 15.79 2.02
C ASP A 243 -4.11 15.88 0.76
N ASN A 244 -3.35 16.97 0.58
CA ASN A 244 -2.46 17.12 -0.56
C ASN A 244 -1.24 16.20 -0.54
N MET A 245 -0.81 15.69 0.63
CA MET A 245 0.29 14.73 0.68
C MET A 245 -0.01 13.44 -0.09
N GLN A 246 -1.28 13.14 -0.37
CA GLN A 246 -1.66 11.96 -1.15
C GLN A 246 -0.92 11.86 -2.48
N PHE A 247 -0.70 12.99 -3.17
CA PHE A 247 0.05 13.02 -4.43
C PHE A 247 1.50 12.58 -4.26
N SER A 248 2.14 13.05 -3.19
CA SER A 248 3.53 12.70 -2.86
C SER A 248 3.67 11.31 -2.23
N LEU A 249 2.59 10.72 -1.71
CA LEU A 249 2.57 9.38 -1.13
C LEU A 249 2.36 8.27 -2.17
N GLN A 250 1.92 8.57 -3.40
CA GLN A 250 1.71 7.54 -4.43
C GLN A 250 2.96 6.64 -4.68
N PRO A 251 4.19 7.18 -4.76
CA PRO A 251 5.39 6.36 -4.98
C PRO A 251 5.77 5.48 -3.78
N PHE A 252 5.18 5.73 -2.61
CA PHE A 252 5.41 4.90 -1.43
C PHE A 252 4.61 3.57 -1.50
N PHE A 253 3.43 3.60 -2.13
CA PHE A 253 2.58 2.42 -2.37
C PHE A 253 2.78 1.79 -3.74
N SER A 254 3.22 2.53 -4.75
CA SER A 254 3.40 2.02 -6.12
C SER A 254 4.77 2.37 -6.69
N ASN A 255 5.35 1.46 -7.48
CA ASN A 255 6.58 1.73 -8.20
C ASN A 255 6.26 2.05 -9.67
N GLN A 256 5.91 3.31 -9.97
CA GLN A 256 5.63 3.74 -11.34
C GLN A 256 6.91 4.03 -12.15
N ASN A 257 8.08 4.11 -11.51
CA ASN A 257 9.29 4.71 -12.12
C ASN A 257 10.49 3.78 -12.28
N TYR A 258 10.49 2.56 -11.74
CA TYR A 258 11.58 1.62 -11.94
C TYR A 258 11.03 0.32 -12.53
N GLY A 259 11.56 -0.09 -13.69
CA GLY A 259 11.22 -1.34 -14.39
C GLY A 259 11.48 -2.62 -13.60
N ASP A 260 11.78 -2.51 -12.31
CA ASP A 260 11.87 -3.59 -11.35
C ASP A 260 10.62 -3.52 -10.45
N ARG A 261 9.61 -4.35 -10.76
CA ARG A 261 8.34 -4.43 -9.99
C ARG A 261 8.54 -4.86 -8.52
N SER A 262 9.76 -5.18 -8.11
CA SER A 262 10.07 -5.80 -6.82
C SER A 262 10.25 -4.82 -5.63
N TYR A 263 10.47 -3.52 -5.89
CA TYR A 263 10.70 -2.55 -4.81
C TYR A 263 9.53 -1.58 -4.59
N ILE A 264 8.65 -1.93 -3.64
CA ILE A 264 7.62 -1.04 -3.08
C ILE A 264 8.01 -0.72 -1.63
N PRO A 265 8.28 0.56 -1.28
CA PRO A 265 8.72 0.94 0.07
C PRO A 265 7.82 0.42 1.18
N PHE A 266 6.49 0.54 1.03
CA PHE A 266 5.50 0.06 2.00
C PHE A 266 5.62 -1.46 2.27
N VAL A 267 5.76 -2.28 1.23
CA VAL A 267 5.79 -3.75 1.35
C VAL A 267 7.01 -4.22 2.14
N LYS A 268 8.12 -3.49 2.09
CA LYS A 268 9.36 -3.83 2.80
C LYS A 268 9.40 -3.35 4.25
N LEU A 269 8.43 -2.54 4.69
CA LEU A 269 8.40 -2.06 6.07
C LEU A 269 8.06 -3.17 7.08
N PRO A 270 8.52 -3.07 8.34
CA PRO A 270 8.02 -3.93 9.41
C PRO A 270 6.52 -3.76 9.62
N ARG A 271 5.86 -4.81 10.13
CA ARG A 271 4.40 -4.87 10.31
C ARG A 271 3.84 -3.70 11.13
N ASP A 272 4.49 -3.32 12.22
CA ASP A 272 4.04 -2.21 13.05
C ASP A 272 4.04 -0.87 12.28
N SER A 273 5.01 -0.69 11.38
CA SER A 273 5.09 0.49 10.52
C SER A 273 4.06 0.41 9.39
N GLN A 274 3.79 -0.78 8.84
CA GLN A 274 2.70 -0.96 7.87
C GLN A 274 1.35 -0.58 8.49
N GLU A 275 1.04 -1.07 9.69
CA GLU A 275 -0.20 -0.73 10.40
C GLU A 275 -0.32 0.78 10.69
N LEU A 276 0.76 1.43 11.14
CA LEU A 276 0.79 2.88 11.32
C LEU A 276 0.49 3.63 10.01
N SER A 277 1.08 3.18 8.90
CA SER A 277 0.81 3.76 7.59
C SER A 277 -0.64 3.57 7.15
N LEU A 278 -1.25 2.42 7.43
CA LEU A 278 -2.65 2.19 7.12
C LEU A 278 -3.57 3.06 7.97
N CYS A 279 -3.25 3.23 9.26
CA CYS A 279 -3.97 4.15 10.14
C CYS A 279 -3.94 5.59 9.62
N CYS A 280 -2.85 6.02 8.97
CA CYS A 280 -2.77 7.36 8.37
C CYS A 280 -3.81 7.58 7.26
N LEU A 281 -4.18 6.54 6.50
CA LEU A 281 -5.14 6.60 5.39
C LEU A 281 -6.55 6.98 5.85
N PHE A 282 -6.90 6.65 7.10
CA PHE A 282 -8.23 6.92 7.66
C PHE A 282 -8.49 8.42 7.90
N TYR A 283 -7.42 9.21 8.07
CA TYR A 283 -7.54 10.64 8.42
C TYR A 283 -7.57 11.58 7.21
N PHE A 284 -7.47 11.07 5.98
CA PHE A 284 -7.72 11.87 4.79
C PHE A 284 -9.20 12.22 4.71
N SER A 285 -9.51 13.49 4.40
CA SER A 285 -10.91 13.91 4.22
C SER A 285 -11.54 13.25 2.99
N HIS A 286 -10.73 12.95 1.99
CA HIS A 286 -11.08 12.23 0.78
C HIS A 286 -9.85 11.48 0.25
N LEU A 287 -9.99 10.21 -0.10
CA LEU A 287 -8.94 9.42 -0.75
C LEU A 287 -9.03 9.56 -2.28
N ASP A 288 -7.99 10.10 -2.89
CA ASP A 288 -7.94 10.32 -4.33
C ASP A 288 -7.83 9.02 -5.14
N SER A 289 -8.42 9.02 -6.34
CA SER A 289 -8.41 7.88 -7.27
C SER A 289 -6.99 7.41 -7.63
N LEU A 290 -6.02 8.31 -7.74
CA LEU A 290 -4.63 7.96 -8.05
C LEU A 290 -3.94 7.27 -6.87
N LEU A 291 -4.24 7.69 -5.64
CA LEU A 291 -3.74 7.02 -4.44
C LEU A 291 -4.37 5.63 -4.30
N LEU A 292 -5.67 5.50 -4.53
CA LEU A 292 -6.35 4.20 -4.51
C LEU A 292 -5.79 3.25 -5.56
N LYS A 293 -5.47 3.76 -6.76
CA LYS A 293 -4.76 3.00 -7.79
C LYS A 293 -3.38 2.54 -7.30
N ALA A 294 -2.59 3.43 -6.68
CA ALA A 294 -1.28 3.08 -6.14
C ALA A 294 -1.37 2.00 -5.04
N ILE A 295 -2.41 2.06 -4.19
CA ILE A 295 -2.68 1.05 -3.17
C ILE A 295 -3.15 -0.27 -3.82
N ALA A 296 -3.95 -0.22 -4.89
CA ALA A 296 -4.33 -1.42 -5.64
C ALA A 296 -3.08 -2.10 -6.24
N ASP A 297 -2.18 -1.34 -6.85
CA ASP A 297 -0.91 -1.84 -7.37
C ASP A 297 -0.07 -2.49 -6.24
N CYS A 298 -0.05 -1.88 -5.05
CA CYS A 298 0.57 -2.44 -3.86
C CYS A 298 -0.04 -3.80 -3.47
N CYS A 299 -1.36 -3.90 -3.51
CA CYS A 299 -2.11 -5.11 -3.16
C CYS A 299 -1.88 -6.26 -4.14
N LEU A 300 -1.59 -5.94 -5.40
CA LEU A 300 -1.28 -6.89 -6.46
C LEU A 300 0.20 -7.32 -6.48
N CYS A 301 1.03 -6.75 -5.60
CA CYS A 301 2.44 -7.13 -5.47
C CYS A 301 2.58 -8.55 -4.87
N PRO A 302 3.34 -9.46 -5.50
CA PRO A 302 3.49 -10.84 -5.01
C PRO A 302 4.22 -10.95 -3.67
N HIS A 303 4.94 -9.89 -3.26
CA HIS A 303 5.66 -9.85 -1.99
C HIS A 303 4.82 -9.36 -0.80
N LEU A 304 3.59 -8.87 -1.04
CA LEU A 304 2.74 -8.40 0.03
C LEU A 304 2.16 -9.60 0.80
N GLU A 305 2.27 -9.56 2.12
CA GLU A 305 1.67 -10.60 2.96
C GLU A 305 0.14 -10.50 2.94
N HIS A 306 -0.54 -11.64 2.78
CA HIS A 306 -2.01 -11.73 2.70
C HIS A 306 -2.75 -11.08 3.87
N HIS A 307 -2.17 -11.10 5.08
CA HIS A 307 -2.79 -10.46 6.24
C HIS A 307 -2.82 -8.93 6.10
N VAL A 308 -1.78 -8.33 5.51
CA VAL A 308 -1.70 -6.88 5.24
C VAL A 308 -2.68 -6.52 4.12
N LEU A 309 -2.80 -7.36 3.09
CA LEU A 309 -3.82 -7.20 2.04
C LEU A 309 -5.22 -7.09 2.63
N PHE A 310 -5.61 -8.02 3.51
CA PHE A 310 -6.94 -7.98 4.12
C PHE A 310 -7.11 -6.77 5.04
N ARG A 311 -6.05 -6.35 5.74
CA ARG A 311 -6.06 -5.14 6.57
C ARG A 311 -6.24 -3.87 5.74
N ILE A 312 -5.60 -3.78 4.56
CA ILE A 312 -5.79 -2.66 3.62
C ILE A 312 -7.26 -2.55 3.21
N ILE A 313 -7.88 -3.67 2.82
CA ILE A 313 -9.28 -3.68 2.40
C ILE A 313 -10.20 -3.25 3.55
N GLU A 314 -9.94 -3.72 4.77
CA GLU A 314 -10.70 -3.33 5.96
C GLU A 314 -10.62 -1.83 6.24
N VAL A 315 -9.42 -1.24 6.18
CA VAL A 315 -9.20 0.19 6.40
C VAL A 315 -9.88 1.01 5.31
N LEU A 316 -9.67 0.66 4.03
CA LEU A 316 -10.30 1.38 2.92
C LEU A 316 -11.82 1.26 2.95
N HIS A 317 -12.37 0.09 3.29
CA HIS A 317 -13.81 -0.07 3.41
C HIS A 317 -14.38 0.74 4.59
N SER A 318 -13.63 0.89 5.68
CA SER A 318 -14.00 1.76 6.81
C SER A 318 -13.96 3.24 6.42
N SER A 319 -12.96 3.66 5.63
CA SER A 319 -12.89 5.01 5.05
C SER A 319 -14.06 5.28 4.09
N TYR A 320 -14.43 4.30 3.26
CA TYR A 320 -15.61 4.37 2.40
C TYR A 320 -16.90 4.56 3.22
N LYS A 321 -17.12 3.76 4.28
CA LYS A 321 -18.28 3.89 5.17
C LYS A 321 -18.35 5.26 5.85
N SER A 322 -17.20 5.87 6.10
CA SER A 322 -17.08 7.21 6.68
C SER A 322 -17.29 8.34 5.65
N GLY A 323 -17.48 8.01 4.38
CA GLY A 323 -17.72 8.97 3.29
C GLY A 323 -16.45 9.53 2.64
N HIS A 324 -15.26 8.99 2.95
CA HIS A 324 -13.98 9.48 2.44
C HIS A 324 -13.60 8.89 1.08
N ILE A 325 -14.36 7.94 0.54
CA ILE A 325 -14.11 7.33 -0.78
C ILE A 325 -15.39 7.41 -1.60
N GLN A 326 -15.28 7.84 -2.86
CA GLN A 326 -16.41 7.81 -3.78
C GLN A 326 -16.81 6.36 -4.09
N ILE A 327 -18.10 6.11 -4.26
CA ILE A 327 -18.63 4.77 -4.52
C ILE A 327 -18.00 4.12 -5.76
N ALA A 328 -17.79 4.90 -6.82
CA ALA A 328 -17.19 4.43 -8.06
C ALA A 328 -15.73 4.01 -7.87
N ASP A 329 -14.95 4.78 -7.10
CA ASP A 329 -13.54 4.49 -6.84
C ASP A 329 -13.38 3.27 -5.92
N HIS A 330 -14.22 3.14 -4.89
CA HIS A 330 -14.21 1.97 -4.00
C HIS A 330 -14.57 0.68 -4.76
N ILE A 331 -15.61 0.74 -5.61
CA ILE A 331 -15.98 -0.36 -6.50
C ILE A 331 -14.81 -0.70 -7.43
N SER A 332 -14.25 0.30 -8.10
CA SER A 332 -13.13 0.13 -9.03
C SER A 332 -11.95 -0.56 -8.34
N PHE A 333 -11.61 -0.14 -7.11
CA PHE A 333 -10.57 -0.77 -6.30
C PHE A 333 -10.87 -2.26 -6.04
N LEU A 334 -12.06 -2.60 -5.55
CA LEU A 334 -12.43 -3.98 -5.23
C LEU A 334 -12.44 -4.90 -6.48
N ILE A 335 -12.97 -4.40 -7.60
CA ILE A 335 -13.00 -5.13 -8.87
C ILE A 335 -11.58 -5.35 -9.41
N THR A 336 -10.74 -4.32 -9.37
CA THR A 336 -9.32 -4.40 -9.77
C THR A 336 -8.60 -5.50 -9.01
N LEU A 337 -8.82 -5.60 -7.69
CA LEU A 337 -8.23 -6.66 -6.88
C LEU A 337 -8.68 -8.05 -7.36
N LEU A 338 -9.97 -8.27 -7.64
CA LEU A 338 -10.46 -9.58 -8.09
C LEU A 338 -10.02 -9.92 -9.53
N SER A 339 -10.02 -8.95 -10.44
CA SER A 339 -9.68 -9.19 -11.85
C SER A 339 -8.20 -9.47 -12.05
N SER A 340 -7.34 -8.84 -11.25
CA SER A 340 -5.90 -8.78 -11.52
C SER A 340 -5.05 -9.50 -10.47
N PHE A 341 -5.64 -10.10 -9.42
CA PHE A 341 -4.89 -10.87 -8.43
C PHE A 341 -4.15 -12.05 -9.08
N SER A 342 -2.82 -12.05 -8.97
CA SER A 342 -1.96 -13.07 -9.55
C SER A 342 -1.90 -14.31 -8.67
N VAL A 343 -2.68 -15.34 -9.02
CA VAL A 343 -2.59 -16.65 -8.36
C VAL A 343 -1.25 -17.34 -8.67
N PHE A 344 -0.75 -17.14 -9.89
CA PHE A 344 0.54 -17.64 -10.38
C PHE A 344 1.51 -16.47 -10.58
N PRO A 345 2.34 -16.10 -9.59
CA PRO A 345 3.34 -15.06 -9.77
C PRO A 345 4.46 -15.55 -10.71
N GLU A 346 4.76 -14.76 -11.75
CA GLU A 346 5.74 -15.10 -12.82
C GLU A 346 7.20 -15.24 -12.31
N GLU A 347 7.50 -14.87 -11.07
CA GLU A 347 8.87 -14.72 -10.53
C GLU A 347 9.37 -15.85 -9.61
N ILE A 348 8.63 -16.97 -9.44
CA ILE A 348 9.00 -18.02 -8.47
C ILE A 348 9.52 -19.29 -9.18
N TYR A 349 10.78 -19.65 -8.91
CA TYR A 349 11.47 -20.85 -9.43
C TYR A 349 10.83 -22.18 -8.97
N PRO A 350 10.95 -23.28 -9.75
CA PRO A 350 9.95 -24.37 -9.83
C PRO A 350 9.94 -25.40 -8.70
N VAL A 351 10.70 -25.24 -7.62
CA VAL A 351 10.88 -26.32 -6.61
C VAL A 351 9.93 -26.17 -5.39
N ILE A 352 9.29 -25.01 -5.20
CA ILE A 352 8.42 -24.70 -4.03
C ILE A 352 6.96 -24.35 -4.47
N GLU A 353 6.62 -24.54 -5.75
CA GLU A 353 5.38 -24.03 -6.37
C GLU A 353 4.07 -24.50 -5.74
N SER A 354 3.96 -25.75 -5.25
CA SER A 354 2.66 -26.29 -4.82
C SER A 354 2.04 -25.53 -3.65
N ASP A 355 2.83 -25.24 -2.62
CA ASP A 355 2.30 -24.67 -1.37
C ASP A 355 1.98 -23.18 -1.53
N VAL A 356 2.80 -22.45 -2.28
CA VAL A 356 2.57 -21.02 -2.58
C VAL A 356 1.31 -20.84 -3.44
N ILE A 357 1.14 -21.68 -4.47
CA ILE A 357 -0.07 -21.64 -5.31
C ILE A 357 -1.31 -21.99 -4.48
N ILE A 358 -1.24 -22.99 -3.60
CA ILE A 358 -2.35 -23.34 -2.69
C ILE A 358 -2.70 -22.17 -1.77
N LEU A 359 -1.68 -21.50 -1.21
CA LEU A 359 -1.86 -20.31 -0.36
C LEU A 359 -2.50 -19.16 -1.13
N ASN A 360 -2.03 -18.86 -2.35
CA ASN A 360 -2.59 -17.79 -3.19
C ASN A 360 -4.02 -18.10 -3.62
N ARG A 361 -4.35 -19.35 -3.99
CA ARG A 361 -5.74 -19.78 -4.26
C ARG A 361 -6.62 -19.61 -3.02
N LYS A 362 -6.13 -19.97 -1.84
CA LYS A 362 -6.85 -19.77 -0.57
C LYS A 362 -7.02 -18.29 -0.24
N ALA A 363 -6.03 -17.47 -0.55
CA ALA A 363 -6.08 -16.03 -0.38
C ALA A 363 -7.11 -15.39 -1.30
N LEU A 364 -7.12 -15.72 -2.59
CA LEU A 364 -8.14 -15.23 -3.53
C LEU A 364 -9.55 -15.66 -3.12
N LYS A 365 -9.74 -16.89 -2.63
CA LYS A 365 -11.02 -17.34 -2.05
C LYS A 365 -11.45 -16.48 -0.87
N SER A 366 -10.51 -16.08 -0.02
CA SER A 366 -10.78 -15.22 1.15
C SER A 366 -11.05 -13.79 0.72
N LEU A 367 -10.27 -13.26 -0.23
CA LEU A 367 -10.46 -11.97 -0.87
C LEU A 367 -11.84 -11.87 -1.51
N THR A 368 -12.27 -12.89 -2.25
CA THR A 368 -13.61 -12.96 -2.87
C THR A 368 -14.71 -12.80 -1.81
N ARG A 369 -14.60 -13.48 -0.66
CA ARG A 369 -15.58 -13.37 0.43
C ARG A 369 -15.57 -11.99 1.08
N ILE A 370 -14.40 -11.40 1.30
CA ILE A 370 -14.28 -10.06 1.89
C ILE A 370 -14.90 -9.03 0.94
N VAL A 371 -14.56 -9.08 -0.36
CA VAL A 371 -15.13 -8.18 -1.38
C VAL A 371 -16.65 -8.34 -1.45
N GLN A 372 -17.17 -9.57 -1.42
CA GLN A 372 -18.61 -9.83 -1.36
C GLN A 372 -19.27 -9.20 -0.12
N SER A 373 -18.67 -9.34 1.06
CA SER A 373 -19.16 -8.69 2.29
C SER A 373 -19.19 -7.18 2.12
N CYS A 374 -18.07 -6.59 1.67
CA CYS A 374 -17.96 -5.16 1.44
C CYS A 374 -19.06 -4.67 0.50
N LEU A 375 -19.27 -5.32 -0.65
CA LEU A 375 -20.30 -4.94 -1.62
C LEU A 375 -21.72 -5.06 -1.06
N SER A 376 -21.99 -6.11 -0.28
CA SER A 376 -23.30 -6.29 0.38
C SER A 376 -23.59 -5.23 1.46
N GLU A 377 -22.54 -4.63 2.01
CA GLU A 377 -22.62 -3.57 3.03
C GLU A 377 -22.73 -2.16 2.40
N MET A 378 -22.58 -2.01 1.08
CA MET A 378 -22.65 -0.71 0.39
C MET A 378 -24.09 -0.18 0.23
N GLY A 379 -25.10 -1.04 0.30
CA GLY A 379 -26.50 -0.63 0.15
C GLY A 379 -27.38 -1.71 -0.49
N ASP A 380 -28.30 -1.30 -1.37
CA ASP A 380 -29.18 -2.22 -2.08
C ASP A 380 -28.40 -3.03 -3.12
N ASN A 381 -28.35 -4.36 -2.91
CA ASN A 381 -27.67 -5.30 -3.80
C ASN A 381 -28.11 -5.16 -5.27
N SER A 382 -29.37 -4.80 -5.55
CA SER A 382 -29.85 -4.64 -6.91
C SER A 382 -29.22 -3.44 -7.64
N LEU A 383 -29.03 -2.32 -6.92
CA LEU A 383 -28.37 -1.13 -7.47
C LEU A 383 -26.86 -1.36 -7.62
N VAL A 384 -26.24 -1.98 -6.60
CA VAL A 384 -24.83 -2.35 -6.65
C VAL A 384 -24.57 -3.33 -7.81
N PHE A 385 -25.46 -4.29 -8.04
CA PHE A 385 -25.42 -5.19 -9.19
C PHE A 385 -25.45 -4.42 -10.52
N GLN A 386 -26.40 -3.48 -10.69
CA GLN A 386 -26.50 -2.68 -11.93
C GLN A 386 -25.25 -1.84 -12.23
N MET A 387 -24.59 -1.29 -11.19
CA MET A 387 -23.34 -0.55 -11.36
C MET A 387 -22.18 -1.45 -11.80
N LEU A 388 -22.17 -2.69 -11.29
CA LEU A 388 -21.07 -3.63 -11.45
C LEU A 388 -21.17 -4.52 -12.68
N GLU A 389 -22.39 -4.86 -13.09
CA GLU A 389 -22.66 -5.88 -14.12
C GLU A 389 -21.83 -5.66 -15.37
N LYS A 390 -21.90 -4.46 -15.95
CA LYS A 390 -21.15 -4.11 -17.16
C LYS A 390 -19.63 -4.21 -16.96
N VAL A 391 -19.12 -3.65 -15.87
CA VAL A 391 -17.68 -3.61 -15.58
C VAL A 391 -17.13 -5.03 -15.42
N ILE A 392 -17.84 -5.89 -14.70
CA ILE A 392 -17.43 -7.28 -14.49
C ILE A 392 -17.37 -8.04 -15.80
N LEU A 393 -18.39 -7.89 -16.65
CA LEU A 393 -18.45 -8.58 -17.94
C LEU A 393 -17.36 -8.11 -18.89
N GLU A 394 -17.05 -6.81 -18.88
CA GLU A 394 -15.92 -6.25 -19.65
C GLU A 394 -14.59 -6.85 -19.18
N GLN A 395 -14.38 -6.98 -17.86
CA GLN A 395 -13.18 -7.61 -17.30
C GLN A 395 -13.09 -9.11 -17.62
N MET A 396 -14.20 -9.86 -17.49
CA MET A 396 -14.24 -11.28 -17.89
C MET A 396 -13.97 -11.48 -19.39
N SER A 397 -14.39 -10.53 -20.22
CA SER A 397 -14.16 -10.58 -21.67
C SER A 397 -12.68 -10.40 -22.04
N GLN A 398 -11.85 -9.88 -21.13
CA GLN A 398 -10.39 -9.84 -21.30
C GLN A 398 -9.70 -11.19 -21.03
N ILE A 399 -10.48 -12.26 -20.79
CA ILE A 399 -10.00 -13.63 -20.59
C ILE A 399 -8.98 -13.71 -19.42
N PRO A 400 -9.35 -13.26 -18.22
CA PRO A 400 -8.49 -13.38 -17.04
C PRO A 400 -8.34 -14.86 -16.65
N PRO A 401 -7.39 -15.20 -15.74
CA PRO A 401 -7.21 -16.57 -15.28
C PRO A 401 -8.51 -17.18 -14.70
N LEU A 402 -8.64 -18.52 -14.79
CA LEU A 402 -9.83 -19.27 -14.34
C LEU A 402 -10.28 -18.88 -12.92
N ASP A 403 -9.31 -18.76 -12.01
CA ASP A 403 -9.53 -18.38 -10.62
C ASP A 403 -10.22 -17.01 -10.47
N ASN A 404 -9.81 -16.02 -11.27
CA ASN A 404 -10.34 -14.67 -11.27
C ASN A 404 -11.74 -14.62 -11.90
N VAL A 405 -11.97 -15.34 -13.01
CA VAL A 405 -13.32 -15.49 -13.61
C VAL A 405 -14.27 -16.11 -12.58
N CYS A 406 -13.83 -17.15 -11.87
CA CYS A 406 -14.62 -17.78 -10.81
C CYS A 406 -14.98 -16.81 -9.69
N ALA A 407 -14.02 -16.00 -9.22
CA ALA A 407 -14.24 -14.99 -8.19
C ALA A 407 -15.27 -13.95 -8.64
N MET A 408 -15.16 -13.47 -9.88
CA MET A 408 -16.09 -12.49 -10.45
C MET A 408 -17.50 -13.06 -10.66
N LEU A 409 -17.62 -14.33 -11.12
CA LEU A 409 -18.93 -15.01 -11.23
C LEU A 409 -19.60 -15.16 -9.87
N ARG A 410 -18.82 -15.55 -8.84
CA ARG A 410 -19.32 -15.68 -7.47
C ARG A 410 -19.84 -14.35 -6.94
N MET A 411 -19.15 -13.25 -7.22
CA MET A 411 -19.58 -11.91 -6.85
C MET A 411 -20.90 -11.53 -7.55
N LEU A 412 -21.03 -11.75 -8.86
CA LEU A 412 -22.30 -11.50 -9.59
C LEU A 412 -23.47 -12.24 -8.94
N ILE A 413 -23.28 -13.53 -8.64
CA ILE A 413 -24.33 -14.38 -8.06
C ILE A 413 -24.70 -13.94 -6.64
N THR A 414 -23.75 -13.41 -5.88
CA THR A 414 -24.00 -12.97 -4.50
C THR A 414 -24.86 -11.72 -4.46
N LEU A 415 -24.67 -10.83 -5.44
CA LEU A 415 -25.46 -9.61 -5.57
C LEU A 415 -26.80 -9.85 -6.28
N ASP A 416 -26.87 -10.88 -7.13
CA ASP A 416 -28.09 -11.25 -7.83
C ASP A 416 -29.16 -11.80 -6.88
N SER A 417 -30.32 -11.15 -6.85
CA SER A 417 -31.42 -11.44 -5.92
C SER A 417 -32.13 -12.77 -6.22
N LYS A 418 -33.25 -13.06 -5.51
CA LYS A 418 -34.05 -14.29 -5.75
C LYS A 418 -34.63 -14.36 -7.17
N SER A 419 -34.98 -13.21 -7.75
CA SER A 419 -35.29 -13.09 -9.18
C SER A 419 -34.07 -12.53 -9.89
N THR A 420 -33.61 -13.20 -10.93
CA THR A 420 -32.45 -12.81 -11.73
C THR A 420 -32.61 -11.38 -12.25
N ILE A 421 -31.71 -10.47 -11.87
CA ILE A 421 -31.71 -9.06 -12.33
C ILE A 421 -30.78 -8.87 -13.56
N ILE A 422 -30.15 -9.96 -14.02
CA ILE A 422 -29.23 -9.96 -15.16
C ILE A 422 -29.89 -9.30 -16.38
N SER A 423 -29.24 -8.27 -16.91
CA SER A 423 -29.72 -7.54 -18.09
C SER A 423 -29.61 -8.39 -19.35
N GLN A 424 -30.39 -8.04 -20.38
CA GLN A 424 -30.34 -8.76 -21.67
C GLN A 424 -28.94 -8.68 -22.31
N GLN A 425 -28.21 -7.58 -22.13
CA GLN A 425 -26.84 -7.45 -22.61
C GLN A 425 -25.90 -8.40 -21.86
N ALA A 426 -26.05 -8.49 -20.54
CA ALA A 426 -25.27 -9.40 -19.72
C ALA A 426 -25.55 -10.87 -20.05
N PHE A 427 -26.79 -11.19 -20.36
CA PHE A 427 -27.20 -12.51 -20.81
C PHE A 427 -26.44 -12.97 -22.07
N ILE A 428 -26.31 -12.08 -23.07
CA ILE A 428 -25.55 -12.35 -24.30
C ILE A 428 -24.05 -12.54 -23.98
N SER A 429 -23.47 -11.63 -23.19
CA SER A 429 -22.06 -11.70 -22.82
C SER A 429 -21.74 -12.99 -22.03
N LEU A 430 -22.55 -13.34 -21.04
CA LEU A 430 -22.41 -14.57 -20.26
C LEU A 430 -22.57 -15.82 -21.14
N GLY A 431 -23.51 -15.82 -22.09
CA GLY A 431 -23.69 -16.90 -23.05
C GLY A 431 -22.45 -17.17 -23.93
N ASN A 432 -21.58 -16.17 -24.10
CA ASN A 432 -20.31 -16.29 -24.81
C ASN A 432 -19.14 -16.64 -23.88
N ILE A 433 -19.10 -16.10 -22.65
CA ILE A 433 -18.01 -16.29 -21.68
C ILE A 433 -18.07 -17.67 -21.00
N LEU A 434 -19.27 -18.08 -20.56
CA LEU A 434 -19.46 -19.31 -19.76
C LEU A 434 -19.02 -20.59 -20.49
N PRO A 435 -19.26 -20.78 -21.81
CA PRO A 435 -18.75 -21.93 -22.54
C PRO A 435 -17.22 -22.08 -22.41
N TRP A 436 -16.47 -20.97 -22.53
CA TRP A 436 -15.00 -20.99 -22.40
C TRP A 436 -14.61 -21.34 -20.97
N TYR A 437 -15.17 -20.62 -19.99
CA TYR A 437 -14.94 -20.89 -18.58
C TYR A 437 -15.18 -22.37 -18.18
N LEU A 438 -16.24 -22.99 -18.69
CA LEU A 438 -16.56 -24.40 -18.41
C LEU A 438 -15.54 -25.36 -19.03
N ILE A 439 -15.01 -25.05 -20.21
CA ILE A 439 -13.96 -25.84 -20.85
C ILE A 439 -12.63 -25.68 -20.10
N ASP A 440 -12.29 -24.48 -19.65
CA ASP A 440 -11.11 -24.22 -18.83
C ASP A 440 -11.08 -25.10 -17.57
N ILE A 441 -12.24 -25.28 -16.91
CA ILE A 441 -12.38 -26.19 -15.75
C ILE A 441 -12.04 -27.63 -16.13
N VAL A 442 -12.55 -28.12 -17.25
CA VAL A 442 -12.28 -29.50 -17.70
C VAL A 442 -10.78 -29.69 -17.94
N HIS A 443 -10.11 -28.71 -18.53
CA HIS A 443 -8.67 -28.78 -18.76
C HIS A 443 -7.85 -28.72 -17.47
N CYS A 444 -8.17 -27.81 -16.54
CA CYS A 444 -7.48 -27.74 -15.25
C CYS A 444 -7.61 -29.04 -14.44
N THR A 445 -8.76 -29.69 -14.52
CA THR A 445 -9.06 -30.91 -13.74
C THR A 445 -8.40 -32.15 -14.35
N ALA A 446 -8.29 -32.20 -15.69
CA ALA A 446 -7.55 -33.24 -16.40
C ALA A 446 -6.02 -33.16 -16.16
N GLU A 447 -5.47 -31.98 -15.90
CA GLU A 447 -4.05 -31.81 -15.55
C GLU A 447 -3.73 -32.18 -14.11
N GLU A 448 -4.64 -31.90 -13.17
CA GLU A 448 -4.49 -32.29 -11.76
C GLU A 448 -4.55 -33.83 -11.59
N ASP A 449 -5.40 -34.53 -12.35
CA ASP A 449 -5.51 -35.99 -12.36
C ASP A 449 -4.22 -36.70 -12.84
N LYS A 450 -3.41 -36.05 -13.67
CA LYS A 450 -2.12 -36.59 -14.13
C LYS A 450 -1.00 -36.46 -13.08
N LYS A 451 -1.10 -35.50 -12.17
CA LYS A 451 -0.05 -35.18 -11.19
C LYS A 451 -0.22 -35.92 -9.86
N VAL A 452 -1.44 -36.31 -9.47
CA VAL A 452 -1.69 -37.00 -8.19
C VAL A 452 -2.64 -38.19 -8.39
N PRO A 453 -2.15 -39.44 -8.41
CA PRO A 453 -3.01 -40.61 -8.51
C PRO A 453 -3.82 -40.77 -7.22
N GLY A 454 -5.13 -40.55 -7.29
CA GLY A 454 -6.08 -40.87 -6.21
C GLY A 454 -6.56 -39.72 -5.32
N SER A 455 -6.31 -38.44 -5.65
CA SER A 455 -6.71 -37.32 -4.77
C SER A 455 -7.87 -36.48 -5.32
N ILE A 456 -8.92 -36.28 -4.50
CA ILE A 456 -9.67 -35.02 -4.22
C ILE A 456 -10.20 -34.19 -5.44
N CYS A 457 -10.15 -34.71 -6.67
CA CYS A 457 -10.59 -34.03 -7.90
C CYS A 457 -12.03 -33.50 -7.83
N SER A 458 -12.92 -34.16 -7.08
CA SER A 458 -14.31 -33.73 -6.91
C SER A 458 -14.46 -32.36 -6.23
N SER A 459 -13.68 -32.04 -5.19
CA SER A 459 -13.96 -30.83 -4.38
C SER A 459 -13.50 -29.52 -5.04
N ALA A 460 -12.38 -29.55 -5.77
CA ALA A 460 -11.87 -28.41 -6.51
C ALA A 460 -12.75 -28.12 -7.74
N CYS A 461 -13.14 -29.16 -8.50
CA CYS A 461 -14.12 -29.06 -9.57
C CYS A 461 -15.42 -28.38 -9.11
N CYS A 462 -15.98 -28.86 -7.98
CA CYS A 462 -17.22 -28.31 -7.42
C CYS A 462 -17.09 -26.81 -7.13
N TYR A 463 -15.93 -26.36 -6.63
CA TYR A 463 -15.70 -24.93 -6.40
C TYR A 463 -15.84 -24.09 -7.67
N TYR A 464 -15.25 -24.50 -8.79
CA TYR A 464 -15.32 -23.72 -10.03
C TYR A 464 -16.67 -23.83 -10.74
N LEU A 465 -17.37 -24.95 -10.60
CA LEU A 465 -18.64 -25.13 -11.28
C LEU A 465 -19.85 -24.55 -10.54
N THR A 466 -19.79 -24.46 -9.20
CA THR A 466 -20.88 -23.92 -8.35
C THR A 466 -21.48 -22.62 -8.90
N PRO A 467 -20.70 -21.61 -9.34
CA PRO A 467 -21.25 -20.37 -9.85
C PRO A 467 -22.14 -20.58 -11.09
N CYS A 468 -21.68 -21.38 -12.06
CA CYS A 468 -22.46 -21.69 -13.25
C CYS A 468 -23.77 -22.40 -12.90
N PHE A 469 -23.74 -23.28 -11.91
CA PHE A 469 -24.92 -24.03 -11.49
C PHE A 469 -26.01 -23.14 -10.91
N VAL A 470 -25.63 -22.17 -10.06
CA VAL A 470 -26.59 -21.20 -9.55
C VAL A 470 -27.16 -20.34 -10.67
N LEU A 471 -26.35 -19.94 -11.65
CA LEU A 471 -26.83 -19.17 -12.81
C LEU A 471 -27.81 -19.99 -13.68
N PHE A 472 -27.54 -21.27 -13.90
CA PHE A 472 -28.40 -22.13 -14.72
C PHE A 472 -29.71 -22.53 -14.03
N ASP A 473 -29.68 -22.70 -12.71
CA ASP A 473 -30.88 -22.92 -11.89
C ASP A 473 -31.80 -21.70 -11.93
N LYS A 474 -31.21 -20.49 -11.85
CA LYS A 474 -31.93 -19.22 -11.94
C LYS A 474 -32.39 -18.87 -13.36
N SER A 475 -31.69 -19.32 -14.40
CA SER A 475 -32.00 -19.03 -15.80
C SER A 475 -31.76 -20.23 -16.72
N HIS A 476 -32.83 -20.99 -16.96
CA HIS A 476 -32.87 -22.07 -17.94
C HIS A 476 -32.56 -21.58 -19.37
N GLU A 477 -32.93 -20.34 -19.70
CA GLU A 477 -32.64 -19.76 -21.01
C GLU A 477 -31.13 -19.59 -21.22
N LEU A 478 -30.38 -19.19 -20.18
CA LEU A 478 -28.93 -19.04 -20.24
C LEU A 478 -28.24 -20.39 -20.50
N LEU A 479 -28.69 -21.44 -19.83
CA LEU A 479 -28.19 -22.80 -20.08
C LEU A 479 -28.43 -23.23 -21.53
N ASN A 480 -29.62 -22.95 -22.08
CA ASN A 480 -29.93 -23.25 -23.47
C ASN A 480 -28.97 -22.54 -24.44
N VAL A 481 -28.67 -21.26 -24.20
CA VAL A 481 -27.70 -20.50 -25.00
C VAL A 481 -26.31 -21.11 -24.90
N VAL A 482 -25.84 -21.43 -23.69
CA VAL A 482 -24.53 -22.07 -23.47
C VAL A 482 -24.44 -23.40 -24.23
N LEU A 483 -25.46 -24.25 -24.15
CA LEU A 483 -25.48 -25.54 -24.86
C LEU A 483 -25.47 -25.36 -26.39
N LYS A 484 -26.22 -24.39 -26.92
CA LYS A 484 -26.20 -24.03 -28.35
C LYS A 484 -24.85 -23.50 -28.79
N THR A 485 -24.18 -22.69 -27.96
CA THR A 485 -22.83 -22.20 -28.24
C THR A 485 -21.84 -23.35 -28.29
N LEU A 486 -21.86 -24.28 -27.31
CA LEU A 486 -21.04 -25.49 -27.31
C LEU A 486 -21.29 -26.37 -28.54
N ARG A 487 -22.55 -26.53 -28.95
CA ARG A 487 -22.92 -27.21 -30.20
C ARG A 487 -22.34 -26.52 -31.44
N SER A 488 -22.33 -25.19 -31.47
CA SER A 488 -21.79 -24.43 -32.59
C SER A 488 -20.28 -24.63 -32.75
N TRP A 489 -19.55 -24.86 -31.66
CA TRP A 489 -18.11 -25.13 -31.69
C TRP A 489 -17.77 -26.49 -32.31
N ILE A 490 -18.74 -27.42 -32.30
CA ILE A 490 -18.63 -28.71 -32.96
C ILE A 490 -18.93 -28.57 -34.46
N THR A 491 -19.98 -27.82 -34.82
CA THR A 491 -20.49 -27.77 -36.21
C THR A 491 -19.82 -26.74 -37.11
N LYS A 492 -19.36 -25.61 -36.57
CA LYS A 492 -18.73 -24.54 -37.37
C LYS A 492 -17.22 -24.69 -37.39
N SER A 493 -16.65 -24.65 -38.59
CA SER A 493 -15.28 -24.21 -38.86
C SER A 493 -15.11 -22.70 -38.59
N SER A 494 -15.66 -22.18 -37.49
CA SER A 494 -15.57 -20.76 -37.13
C SER A 494 -14.18 -20.41 -36.62
N LEU A 495 -13.20 -20.47 -37.52
CA LEU A 495 -11.90 -19.81 -37.39
C LEU A 495 -12.01 -18.29 -37.62
N ALA A 496 -13.14 -17.79 -38.12
CA ALA A 496 -13.29 -16.40 -38.58
C ALA A 496 -13.63 -15.37 -37.47
N CYS A 497 -13.80 -15.78 -36.22
CA CYS A 497 -14.21 -14.89 -35.12
C CYS A 497 -13.37 -15.06 -33.85
N LEU A 498 -12.14 -15.57 -33.99
CA LEU A 498 -11.22 -15.72 -32.88
C LEU A 498 -10.23 -14.57 -32.91
N THR A 499 -10.14 -13.81 -31.82
CA THR A 499 -9.02 -12.88 -31.61
C THR A 499 -7.75 -13.68 -31.32
N PRO A 500 -6.55 -13.17 -31.65
CA PRO A 500 -5.29 -13.91 -31.49
C PRO A 500 -5.05 -14.47 -30.08
N ASP A 501 -5.56 -13.82 -29.03
CA ASP A 501 -5.42 -14.24 -27.63
C ASP A 501 -6.37 -15.38 -27.20
N GLN A 502 -7.40 -15.70 -28.01
CA GLN A 502 -8.34 -16.82 -27.74
C GLN A 502 -7.80 -18.18 -28.19
N THR A 503 -6.52 -18.27 -28.55
CA THR A 503 -5.84 -19.47 -29.04
C THR A 503 -5.31 -20.40 -27.93
N ARG A 504 -5.70 -20.19 -26.66
CA ARG A 504 -5.27 -21.05 -25.53
C ARG A 504 -5.71 -22.51 -25.67
N TYR A 505 -6.75 -22.78 -26.47
CA TYR A 505 -7.21 -24.14 -26.74
C TYR A 505 -6.94 -24.54 -28.18
N THR A 506 -6.32 -25.71 -28.31
CA THR A 506 -5.87 -26.35 -29.54
C THR A 506 -6.88 -26.23 -30.68
N THR A 507 -6.36 -25.88 -31.85
CA THR A 507 -7.08 -25.70 -33.12
C THR A 507 -7.78 -26.96 -33.61
N GLU A 508 -7.45 -28.12 -33.02
CA GLU A 508 -7.92 -29.45 -33.41
C GLU A 508 -9.39 -29.68 -33.04
N ILE A 509 -10.12 -30.34 -33.94
CA ILE A 509 -11.56 -30.60 -33.77
C ILE A 509 -11.80 -31.69 -32.73
N SER A 510 -10.88 -32.65 -32.63
CA SER A 510 -10.95 -33.79 -31.71
C SER A 510 -10.92 -33.37 -30.25
N SER A 511 -10.04 -32.43 -29.89
CA SER A 511 -9.89 -31.92 -28.52
C SER A 511 -11.09 -31.08 -28.10
N ARG A 512 -11.68 -30.30 -29.01
CA ARG A 512 -12.93 -29.56 -28.76
C ARG A 512 -14.09 -30.49 -28.46
N VAL A 513 -14.27 -31.54 -29.27
CA VAL A 513 -15.32 -32.55 -29.05
C VAL A 513 -15.09 -33.30 -27.74
N ASP A 514 -13.85 -33.68 -27.45
CA ASP A 514 -13.50 -34.37 -26.20
C ASP A 514 -13.80 -33.49 -24.98
N ALA A 515 -13.43 -32.21 -25.00
CA ALA A 515 -13.68 -31.27 -23.91
C ALA A 515 -15.19 -31.03 -23.66
N VAL A 516 -15.99 -30.87 -24.72
CA VAL A 516 -17.46 -30.72 -24.60
C VAL A 516 -18.10 -31.98 -24.00
N VAL A 517 -17.68 -33.17 -24.45
CA VAL A 517 -18.20 -34.44 -23.89
C VAL A 517 -17.78 -34.60 -22.43
N SER A 518 -16.52 -34.31 -22.11
CA SER A 518 -15.99 -34.39 -20.75
C SER A 518 -16.67 -33.40 -19.80
N LEU A 519 -17.04 -32.20 -20.27
CA LEU A 519 -17.87 -31.24 -19.53
C LEU A 519 -19.26 -31.81 -19.21
N LEU A 520 -19.95 -32.39 -20.21
CA LEU A 520 -21.27 -33.00 -19.98
C LEU A 520 -21.20 -34.19 -19.00
N GLN A 521 -20.10 -34.95 -19.03
CA GLN A 521 -19.83 -35.99 -18.05
C GLN A 521 -19.59 -35.42 -16.65
N LEU A 522 -18.87 -34.30 -16.55
CA LEU A 522 -18.61 -33.62 -15.30
C LEU A 522 -19.90 -33.08 -14.67
N MET A 523 -20.77 -32.47 -15.47
CA MET A 523 -22.08 -31.98 -15.02
C MET A 523 -23.03 -33.10 -14.57
N ARG A 524 -22.89 -34.32 -15.12
CA ARG A 524 -23.67 -35.49 -14.70
C ARG A 524 -23.28 -36.01 -13.31
N LYS A 525 -22.05 -35.77 -12.85
CA LYS A 525 -21.59 -36.27 -11.53
C LYS A 525 -22.35 -35.66 -10.35
N ASP A 526 -23.07 -34.56 -10.55
CA ASP A 526 -23.91 -33.93 -9.54
C ASP A 526 -25.40 -34.07 -9.89
N ASP A 527 -26.16 -34.68 -8.99
CA ASP A 527 -27.57 -35.02 -9.21
C ASP A 527 -28.47 -33.80 -9.46
N LYS A 528 -28.21 -32.67 -8.77
CA LYS A 528 -29.03 -31.46 -8.93
C LYS A 528 -28.88 -30.85 -10.30
N ILE A 529 -27.69 -31.01 -10.86
CA ILE A 529 -27.25 -30.37 -12.09
C ILE A 529 -27.67 -31.21 -13.25
N TRP A 530 -27.53 -32.52 -13.08
CA TRP A 530 -28.12 -33.44 -14.01
C TRP A 530 -29.63 -33.25 -14.11
N GLN A 531 -30.35 -32.94 -13.02
CA GLN A 531 -31.77 -32.58 -13.11
C GLN A 531 -32.00 -31.35 -14.01
N ILE A 532 -31.26 -30.26 -13.80
CA ILE A 532 -31.36 -29.04 -14.63
C ILE A 532 -30.94 -29.30 -16.10
N VAL A 533 -29.89 -30.08 -16.33
CA VAL A 533 -29.40 -30.39 -17.68
C VAL A 533 -30.32 -31.39 -18.38
N SER A 534 -30.97 -32.30 -17.64
CA SER A 534 -31.89 -33.30 -18.19
C SER A 534 -33.16 -32.69 -18.78
N SER A 535 -33.56 -31.50 -18.33
CA SER A 535 -34.67 -30.76 -18.96
C SER A 535 -34.32 -30.28 -20.38
N PHE A 536 -33.03 -30.28 -20.75
CA PHE A 536 -32.51 -29.91 -22.08
C PHE A 536 -32.08 -31.12 -22.92
N LYS A 537 -32.72 -32.28 -22.73
CA LYS A 537 -32.43 -33.51 -23.48
C LYS A 537 -32.39 -33.31 -25.01
N ALA A 538 -33.26 -32.46 -25.56
CA ALA A 538 -33.30 -32.15 -26.99
C ALA A 538 -32.01 -31.49 -27.50
N GLU A 539 -31.41 -30.58 -26.72
CA GLU A 539 -30.16 -29.92 -27.13
C GLU A 539 -28.95 -30.85 -26.95
N ILE A 540 -28.96 -31.73 -25.95
CA ILE A 540 -27.94 -32.79 -25.80
C ILE A 540 -28.01 -33.79 -26.97
N ASP A 541 -29.23 -34.17 -27.39
CA ASP A 541 -29.45 -35.02 -28.55
C ASP A 541 -28.97 -34.31 -29.84
N CYS A 542 -29.20 -33.01 -29.95
CA CYS A 542 -28.66 -32.18 -31.03
C CYS A 542 -27.12 -32.10 -31.05
N ILE A 543 -26.46 -32.05 -29.88
CA ILE A 543 -24.99 -32.12 -29.77
C ILE A 543 -24.50 -33.50 -30.25
N LEU A 544 -25.16 -34.58 -29.82
CA LEU A 544 -24.85 -35.95 -30.26
C LEU A 544 -24.98 -36.09 -31.78
N GLU A 545 -26.08 -35.60 -32.37
CA GLU A 545 -26.29 -35.60 -33.82
C GLU A 545 -25.23 -34.78 -34.54
N SER A 546 -24.83 -33.64 -33.98
CA SER A 546 -23.77 -32.79 -34.56
C SER A 546 -22.43 -33.52 -34.63
N ILE A 547 -22.07 -34.30 -33.60
CA ILE A 547 -20.84 -35.12 -33.60
C ILE A 547 -20.95 -36.28 -34.61
N ILE A 548 -22.13 -36.89 -34.76
CA ILE A 548 -22.37 -37.94 -35.77
C ILE A 548 -22.20 -37.38 -37.18
N VAL A 549 -22.81 -36.21 -37.46
CA VAL A 549 -22.70 -35.52 -38.75
C VAL A 549 -21.25 -35.17 -39.05
N LEU A 550 -20.53 -34.64 -38.06
CA LEU A 550 -19.10 -34.32 -38.14
C LEU A 550 -18.26 -35.55 -38.53
N GLN A 551 -18.50 -36.73 -37.94
CA GLN A 551 -17.81 -37.97 -38.31
C GLN A 551 -18.12 -38.46 -39.72
N SER A 552 -19.36 -38.24 -40.18
CA SER A 552 -19.82 -38.66 -41.50
C SER A 552 -19.45 -37.68 -42.63
N SER A 553 -19.04 -36.45 -42.28
CA SER A 553 -18.69 -35.42 -43.24
C SER A 553 -17.42 -35.77 -44.00
N LYS A 554 -17.50 -35.74 -45.33
CA LYS A 554 -16.34 -35.88 -46.23
C LYS A 554 -15.58 -34.56 -46.42
N GLU A 555 -16.14 -33.45 -45.94
CA GLU A 555 -15.67 -32.08 -46.20
C GLU A 555 -14.61 -31.60 -45.20
N ILE A 556 -14.51 -32.27 -44.04
CA ILE A 556 -13.56 -31.96 -42.97
C ILE A 556 -12.46 -33.02 -42.97
N SER A 557 -11.22 -32.65 -43.34
CA SER A 557 -10.08 -33.56 -43.30
C SER A 557 -9.62 -33.79 -41.86
N MET A 558 -10.05 -34.90 -41.25
CA MET A 558 -9.53 -35.36 -39.95
C MET A 558 -8.47 -36.45 -40.15
N THR A 559 -7.45 -36.45 -39.31
CA THR A 559 -6.50 -37.56 -39.22
C THR A 559 -7.18 -38.82 -38.65
N ILE A 560 -6.55 -39.99 -38.83
CA ILE A 560 -7.06 -41.26 -38.28
C ILE A 560 -7.14 -41.21 -36.74
N GLU A 561 -6.15 -40.57 -36.10
CA GLU A 561 -6.09 -40.39 -34.64
C GLU A 561 -7.21 -39.48 -34.14
N GLU A 562 -7.45 -38.34 -34.80
CA GLU A 562 -8.57 -37.45 -34.47
C GLU A 562 -9.92 -38.15 -34.62
N ARG A 563 -10.11 -38.92 -35.69
CA ARG A 563 -11.36 -39.67 -35.93
C ARG A 563 -11.60 -40.71 -34.82
N HIS A 564 -10.55 -41.41 -34.39
CA HIS A 564 -10.63 -42.34 -33.26
C HIS A 564 -10.99 -41.64 -31.95
N MET A 565 -10.36 -40.49 -31.64
CA MET A 565 -10.66 -39.69 -30.45
C MET A 565 -12.12 -39.21 -30.41
N VAL A 566 -12.62 -38.68 -31.53
CA VAL A 566 -14.03 -38.27 -31.67
C VAL A 566 -14.97 -39.46 -31.48
N GLN A 567 -14.60 -40.65 -31.97
CA GLN A 567 -15.38 -41.87 -31.79
C GLN A 567 -15.43 -42.34 -30.33
N CYS A 568 -14.31 -42.24 -29.61
CA CYS A 568 -14.27 -42.50 -28.17
C CYS A 568 -15.16 -41.52 -27.40
N ALA A 569 -15.08 -40.22 -27.68
CA ALA A 569 -15.91 -39.20 -27.06
C ALA A 569 -17.41 -39.43 -27.34
N LEU A 570 -17.76 -39.80 -28.57
CA LEU A 570 -19.13 -40.15 -28.95
C LEU A 570 -19.64 -41.41 -28.21
N GLY A 571 -18.79 -42.41 -28.01
CA GLY A 571 -19.08 -43.57 -27.16
C GLY A 571 -19.41 -43.16 -25.71
N ARG A 572 -18.58 -42.28 -25.13
CA ARG A 572 -18.75 -41.70 -23.78
C ARG A 572 -20.05 -40.88 -23.64
N LEU A 573 -20.47 -40.18 -24.68
CA LEU A 573 -21.72 -39.42 -24.68
C LEU A 573 -22.96 -40.35 -24.80
N ARG A 574 -22.85 -41.46 -25.54
CA ARG A 574 -23.93 -42.47 -25.62
C ARG A 574 -24.15 -43.20 -24.29
N THR A 575 -23.08 -43.50 -23.54
CA THR A 575 -23.20 -44.03 -22.17
C THR A 575 -23.76 -43.00 -21.18
N LEU A 576 -23.51 -41.70 -21.42
CA LEU A 576 -24.16 -40.60 -20.71
C LEU A 576 -25.69 -40.66 -20.85
N ARG A 577 -26.18 -40.79 -22.09
CA ARG A 577 -27.60 -40.77 -22.45
C ARG A 577 -28.38 -42.00 -21.98
N SER A 578 -27.73 -43.16 -21.95
CA SER A 578 -28.37 -44.46 -21.69
C SER A 578 -28.51 -44.81 -20.19
N GLY A 579 -28.04 -43.95 -19.29
CA GLY A 579 -28.21 -44.14 -17.84
C GLY A 579 -27.35 -45.25 -17.23
N LYS A 580 -26.73 -46.13 -18.04
CA LYS A 580 -25.94 -47.27 -17.55
C LYS A 580 -24.52 -46.85 -17.17
N GLN A 581 -24.17 -47.01 -15.90
CA GLN A 581 -22.78 -47.03 -15.44
C GLN A 581 -22.07 -48.28 -16.00
N SER A 582 -20.86 -48.12 -16.53
CA SER A 582 -19.89 -49.20 -16.55
C SER A 582 -19.38 -49.39 -15.12
N VAL A 583 -19.53 -50.60 -14.59
CA VAL A 583 -18.91 -51.06 -13.34
C VAL A 583 -17.40 -51.06 -13.45
#